data_AF-A0A7L2Z462-F1
#
_entry.id   AF-A0A7L2Z462-F1
#
_cell.length_a   1.000
_cell.length_b   1.000
_cell.length_c   1.000
_cell.angle_alpha   90.00
_cell.angle_beta   90.00
_cell.angle_gamma   90.00
#
_symmetry.space_group_name_H-M   'P 1'
#
loop_
_entity.id
_entity.type
_entity.pdbx_description
1 polymer ?
#
loop_
_entity_poly.entity_id
_entity_poly.type
_entity_poly.pdbx_seq_one_letter_code
_entity_poly.pdbx_strand_id
1 'polypeptide(L)'
;DPRGTYTCETNGKESPALQVYYRMCQNCIEVDAPTISGIVVADVIATIFLAVAVYCITGQDKGRMSRASDRQNLIANEQLYQ
;
A
#
# COMPACT_ATOMS: atom_id res chain seq x y z
N ASP A 1 6.02 -3.78 -31.57
CA ASP A 1 7.02 -2.75 -31.95
C ASP A 1 7.32 -2.81 -33.43
N PRO A 2 6.63 -2.03 -34.28
CA PRO A 2 7.01 -1.94 -35.68
C PRO A 2 8.41 -1.31 -35.75
N ARG A 3 9.36 -2.10 -36.23
CA ARG A 3 10.76 -1.75 -36.39
C ARG A 3 11.22 -2.29 -37.72
N GLY A 4 11.85 -1.46 -38.53
CA GLY A 4 12.33 -1.88 -39.84
C GLY A 4 12.48 -0.72 -40.80
N THR A 5 13.12 -1.01 -41.92
CA THR A 5 13.28 -0.07 -43.02
C THR A 5 12.23 -0.36 -44.07
N TYR A 6 11.46 0.65 -44.45
CA TYR A 6 10.37 0.55 -45.41
C TYR A 6 10.64 1.44 -46.62
N THR A 7 10.35 0.96 -47.81
CA THR A 7 10.39 1.74 -49.05
C THR A 7 9.02 1.66 -49.72
N CYS A 8 8.66 2.71 -50.45
CA CYS A 8 7.45 2.74 -51.25
C CYS A 8 7.84 2.88 -52.72
N GLU A 9 7.25 2.08 -53.60
CA GLU A 9 7.46 2.20 -55.04
C GLU A 9 6.24 2.87 -55.68
N THR A 10 6.45 3.90 -56.49
CA THR A 10 5.37 4.55 -57.23
C THR A 10 5.80 4.73 -58.68
N ASN A 11 5.03 4.15 -59.61
CA ASN A 11 5.33 4.17 -61.04
C ASN A 11 6.77 3.75 -61.38
N GLY A 12 7.28 2.67 -60.78
CA GLY A 12 8.63 2.15 -61.06
C GLY A 12 9.78 2.94 -60.43
N LYS A 13 9.48 3.96 -59.61
CA LYS A 13 10.49 4.72 -58.85
C LYS A 13 10.40 4.36 -57.38
N GLU A 14 11.50 3.85 -56.83
CA GLU A 14 11.63 3.64 -55.39
C GLU A 14 11.77 4.98 -54.65
N SER A 15 11.01 5.11 -53.58
CA SER A 15 11.09 6.22 -52.63
C SER A 15 12.24 6.00 -51.67
N PRO A 16 12.82 7.07 -51.09
CA PRO A 16 13.85 6.95 -50.07
C PRO A 16 13.38 6.06 -48.91
N ALA A 17 14.32 5.26 -48.40
CA ALA A 17 14.09 4.31 -47.33
C ALA A 17 13.76 5.00 -46.00
N LEU A 18 12.62 4.63 -45.40
CA LEU A 18 12.16 5.11 -44.11
C LEU A 18 12.49 4.09 -43.02
N GLN A 19 13.37 4.45 -42.09
CA GLN A 19 13.66 3.63 -40.93
C GLN A 19 12.66 3.93 -39.81
N VAL A 20 11.74 3.00 -39.57
CA VAL A 20 10.76 3.07 -38.48
C VAL A 20 11.37 2.39 -37.25
N TYR A 21 11.40 3.12 -36.14
CA TYR A 21 11.78 2.58 -34.85
C TYR A 21 10.80 3.06 -33.79
N TYR A 22 9.71 2.30 -33.60
CA TYR A 22 8.70 2.62 -32.60
C TYR A 22 8.70 1.57 -31.49
N ARG A 23 8.48 2.01 -30.25
CA ARG A 23 8.27 1.15 -29.08
C ARG A 23 6.85 1.35 -28.59
N MET A 24 5.98 0.39 -28.87
CA MET A 24 4.62 0.30 -28.36
C MET A 24 4.69 -0.06 -26.87
N CYS A 25 4.12 0.79 -26.03
CA CYS A 25 4.13 0.66 -24.58
C CYS A 25 2.70 0.41 -24.09
N GLN A 26 2.27 -0.87 -24.02
CA GLN A 26 0.91 -1.21 -23.57
C GLN A 26 0.73 -1.12 -22.04
N ASN A 27 1.81 -1.18 -21.27
CA ASN A 27 1.80 -1.17 -19.79
C ASN A 27 2.78 -0.15 -19.19
N CYS A 28 3.18 0.86 -19.95
CA CYS A 28 4.09 1.86 -19.43
C CYS A 28 3.28 2.85 -18.60
N ILE A 29 3.59 2.89 -17.31
CA ILE A 29 3.01 3.85 -16.37
C ILE A 29 3.85 5.11 -16.48
N GLU A 30 3.21 6.22 -16.84
CA GLU A 30 3.84 7.54 -16.78
C GLU A 30 4.02 7.91 -15.30
N VAL A 31 5.27 7.89 -14.86
CA VAL A 31 5.60 8.10 -13.45
C VAL A 31 5.90 9.58 -13.24
N ASP A 32 4.85 10.38 -13.23
CA ASP A 32 4.96 11.81 -12.94
C ASP A 32 5.26 12.08 -11.46
N ALA A 33 5.90 13.23 -11.20
CA ALA A 33 6.20 13.71 -9.85
C ALA A 33 5.00 13.62 -8.86
N PRO A 34 3.75 14.01 -9.22
CA PRO A 34 2.56 13.78 -8.38
C PRO A 34 2.25 12.31 -8.11
N THR A 35 2.43 11.41 -9.08
CA THR A 35 2.17 9.97 -8.90
C THR A 35 3.17 9.36 -7.93
N ILE A 36 4.46 9.67 -8.08
CA ILE A 36 5.52 9.20 -7.18
C ILE A 36 5.28 9.73 -5.77
N SER A 37 4.99 11.02 -5.63
CA SER A 37 4.78 11.63 -4.32
C SER A 37 3.53 11.06 -3.63
N GLY A 38 2.46 10.80 -4.38
CA GLY A 38 1.25 10.14 -3.87
C GLY A 38 1.54 8.73 -3.33
N ILE A 39 2.32 7.93 -4.06
CA ILE A 39 2.72 6.58 -3.64
C ILE A 39 3.51 6.63 -2.33
N VAL A 40 4.50 7.53 -2.23
CA VAL A 40 5.33 7.66 -1.03
C VAL A 40 4.52 8.11 0.18
N VAL A 41 3.65 9.11 0.02
CA VAL A 41 2.79 9.60 1.11
C VAL A 41 1.82 8.52 1.58
N ALA A 42 1.21 7.78 0.64
CA ALA A 42 0.31 6.67 0.98
C ALA A 42 1.02 5.57 1.77
N ASP A 43 2.24 5.22 1.38
CA ASP A 43 3.06 4.20 2.06
C ASP A 43 3.43 4.61 3.49
N VAL A 44 3.82 5.88 3.69
CA VAL A 44 4.11 6.42 5.02
C VAL A 44 2.88 6.35 5.92
N ILE A 45 1.72 6.78 5.41
CA ILE A 45 0.45 6.74 6.15
C ILE A 45 0.08 5.30 6.52
N ALA A 46 0.18 4.37 5.56
CA ALA A 46 -0.11 2.95 5.79
C ALA A 46 0.81 2.36 6.88
N THR A 47 2.10 2.69 6.83
CA THR A 47 3.09 2.25 7.82
C THR A 47 2.75 2.78 9.21
N ILE A 48 2.34 4.04 9.34
CA ILE A 48 1.90 4.61 10.62
C ILE A 48 0.68 3.86 11.17
N PHE A 49 -0.32 3.57 10.32
CA PHE A 49 -1.49 2.81 10.76
C PHE A 49 -1.11 1.41 11.26
N LEU A 50 -0.23 0.71 10.54
CA LEU A 50 0.27 -0.59 10.97
C LEU A 50 1.03 -0.51 12.29
N ALA A 51 1.89 0.50 12.46
CA ALA A 51 2.64 0.70 13.70
C ALA A 51 1.71 0.97 14.89
N VAL A 52 0.69 1.81 14.73
CA VAL A 52 -0.31 2.08 15.76
C VAL A 52 -1.11 0.82 16.09
N ALA A 53 -1.54 0.06 15.07
CA ALA A 53 -2.27 -1.19 15.28
C ALA A 53 -1.45 -2.18 16.12
N VAL A 54 -0.18 -2.40 15.76
CA VAL A 54 0.74 -3.27 16.50
C VAL A 54 0.98 -2.75 17.92
N TYR A 55 1.16 -1.43 18.09
CA TYR A 55 1.32 -0.81 19.40
C TYR A 55 0.08 -1.01 20.28
N CYS A 56 -1.13 -0.87 19.72
CA CYS A 56 -2.37 -1.12 20.43
C CYS A 56 -2.53 -2.59 20.84
N ILE A 57 -2.19 -3.54 19.96
CA ILE A 57 -2.27 -4.98 20.25
C ILE A 57 -1.26 -5.37 21.34
N THR A 58 0.00 -4.96 21.20
CA THR A 58 1.08 -5.31 22.15
C THR A 58 1.04 -4.50 23.45
N GLY A 59 0.45 -3.31 23.42
CA GLY A 59 0.30 -2.43 24.57
C GLY A 59 -0.83 -2.85 25.51
N GLN A 60 -1.78 -3.67 25.07
CA GLN A 60 -2.84 -4.21 25.94
C GLN A 60 -2.28 -5.08 27.08
N ASP A 61 -1.13 -5.73 26.89
CA ASP A 61 -0.46 -6.51 27.95
C ASP A 61 0.33 -5.65 28.95
N LYS A 62 0.66 -4.39 28.63
CA LYS A 62 1.52 -3.53 29.46
C LYS A 62 0.77 -2.51 30.34
N GLY A 63 -0.53 -2.34 30.17
CA GLY A 63 -1.28 -1.24 30.80
C GLY A 63 -2.59 -1.57 31.52
N ARG A 64 -3.10 -2.81 31.44
CA ARG A 64 -4.32 -3.23 32.17
C ARG A 64 -4.05 -4.31 33.21
N MET A 65 -2.98 -4.15 33.98
CA MET A 65 -2.90 -4.65 35.36
C MET A 65 -3.40 -3.56 36.33
N SER A 66 -4.67 -3.16 36.16
CA SER A 66 -5.49 -2.40 37.13
C SER A 66 -6.85 -2.17 36.47
N ARG A 67 -7.99 -2.57 37.01
CA ARG A 67 -8.37 -2.58 38.42
C ARG A 67 -9.60 -3.50 38.56
N ALA A 68 -9.50 -4.50 39.42
CA ALA A 68 -10.64 -5.15 40.07
C ALA A 68 -11.80 -5.61 39.16
N SER A 69 -11.63 -6.76 38.50
CA SER A 69 -12.73 -7.73 38.29
C SER A 69 -13.11 -8.45 39.61
N ASP A 70 -12.90 -7.76 40.73
CA ASP A 70 -13.03 -8.25 42.10
C ASP A 70 -14.04 -7.37 42.83
N ARG A 71 -15.22 -7.23 42.21
CA ARG A 71 -16.48 -7.07 42.92
C ARG A 71 -17.16 -8.43 42.96
N GLN A 72 -16.41 -9.47 43.33
CA GLN A 72 -17.06 -10.60 44.00
C GLN A 72 -17.55 -10.03 45.33
N ASN A 73 -18.84 -9.73 45.37
CA ASN A 73 -19.59 -9.39 46.56
C ASN A 73 -19.47 -10.57 47.52
N LEU A 74 -18.37 -10.61 48.28
CA LEU A 74 -18.19 -11.48 49.44
C LEU A 74 -19.33 -11.13 50.39
N ILE A 75 -20.36 -11.98 50.35
CA ILE A 75 -21.48 -11.99 51.27
C ILE A 75 -20.86 -12.02 52.67
N ALA A 76 -20.98 -10.91 53.39
CA ALA A 76 -20.60 -10.83 54.80
C ALA A 76 -21.49 -11.80 55.57
N ASN A 77 -20.99 -13.02 55.77
CA ASN A 77 -21.61 -13.97 56.69
C ASN A 77 -21.10 -13.64 58.10
N GLU A 78 -21.60 -12.54 58.66
CA GLU A 78 -21.28 -12.05 60.00
C GLU A 78 -22.40 -12.36 61.03
N GLN A 79 -23.05 -13.52 60.92
CA GLN A 79 -24.07 -13.95 61.90
C GLN A 79 -23.78 -15.30 62.56
N LEU A 80 -22.51 -15.76 62.58
CA LEU A 80 -22.13 -16.99 63.30
C LEU A 80 -21.54 -16.77 64.70
N TYR A 81 -21.69 -15.61 65.33
CA TYR A 81 -21.46 -15.47 66.78
C TYR A 81 -22.26 -14.31 67.36
N GLN A 82 -23.52 -14.57 67.76
CA GLN A 82 -24.08 -14.18 69.06
C GLN A 82 -25.43 -14.84 69.30
#